data_AF-A0A382Z2G1-F1
#
_entry.id   AF-A0A382Z2G1-F1
#
_cell.length_a   1.000
_cell.length_b   1.000
_cell.length_c   1.000
_cell.angle_alpha   90.00
_cell.angle_beta   90.00
_cell.angle_gamma   90.00
#
_symmetry.space_group_name_H-M   'P 1'
#
loop_
_entity.id
_entity.type
_entity.pdbx_description
1 polymer ?
#
loop_
_entity_poly.entity_id
_entity_poly.type
_entity_poly.pdbx_seq_one_letter_code
_entity_poly.pdbx_strand_id
1 'polypeptide(L)' 'SFSPYSGPVTKQNGEVAIPAGSVMDDGGLWGMNYFVEGVIGTMPD' A
#
# COMPACT_ATOMS: atom_id res chain seq x y z
N SER A 1 3.42 -14.77 -12.97
CA SER A 1 2.58 -13.56 -12.97
C SER A 1 3.11 -12.64 -11.88
N PHE A 2 3.19 -11.33 -12.11
CA PHE A 2 3.65 -10.33 -11.14
C PHE A 2 2.44 -9.46 -10.72
N SER A 3 2.24 -9.26 -9.41
CA SER A 3 1.25 -8.30 -8.91
C SER A 3 1.98 -7.07 -8.37
N PRO A 4 1.68 -5.84 -8.85
CA PRO A 4 2.29 -4.61 -8.35
C PRO A 4 2.08 -4.40 -6.85
N TYR A 5 1.02 -4.98 -6.28
CA TYR A 5 0.65 -4.87 -4.88
C TYR A 5 1.02 -6.14 -4.10
N SER A 6 2.23 -6.66 -4.35
CA SER A 6 2.83 -7.75 -3.58
C SER A 6 3.72 -7.18 -2.48
N GLY A 7 3.56 -7.66 -1.25
CA GLY A 7 4.33 -7.19 -0.11
C GLY A 7 5.77 -7.69 -0.12
N PRO A 8 6.66 -7.04 0.67
CA PRO A 8 6.33 -6.03 1.68
C PRO A 8 6.06 -4.63 1.10
N VAL A 9 5.02 -3.97 1.60
CA VAL A 9 4.71 -2.56 1.29
C VAL A 9 4.44 -1.81 2.60
N THR A 10 5.13 -0.69 2.79
CA THR A 10 4.98 0.22 3.93
C THR A 10 4.26 1.48 3.48
N LYS A 11 3.39 2.02 4.32
CA LYS A 11 2.73 3.33 4.13
C LYS A 11 3.72 4.46 4.40
N GLN A 12 3.40 5.65 3.91
CA GLN A 12 4.17 6.87 4.15
C GLN A 12 4.31 7.20 5.66
N ASN A 13 3.37 6.76 6.49
CA ASN A 13 3.38 6.94 7.95
C ASN A 13 4.15 5.85 8.71
N GLY A 14 4.77 4.88 8.03
CA GLY A 14 5.55 3.80 8.63
C GLY A 14 4.77 2.52 9.00
N GLU A 15 3.44 2.50 8.84
CA GLU A 15 2.66 1.28 9.03
C GLU A 15 2.84 0.29 7.88
N VAL A 16 2.79 -1.01 8.16
CA VAL A 16 2.79 -2.04 7.11
C VAL A 16 1.42 -2.09 6.45
N ALA A 17 1.37 -1.86 5.13
CA ALA A 17 0.16 -1.99 4.32
C ALA A 17 -0.04 -3.42 3.78
N ILE A 18 1.04 -4.04 3.29
CA ILE A 18 1.01 -5.40 2.75
C ILE A 18 2.18 -6.16 3.36
N PRO A 19 1.94 -7.20 4.19
CA PRO A 19 3.01 -8.02 4.76
C PRO A 19 3.83 -8.75 3.68
N ALA A 20 5.08 -9.08 4.00
CA ALA A 20 5.93 -9.88 3.10
C ALA A 20 5.25 -11.20 2.70
N GLY A 21 5.30 -11.54 1.41
CA GLY A 21 4.71 -12.78 0.87
C GLY A 21 3.18 -12.73 0.70
N SER A 22 2.53 -11.61 1.01
CA SER A 22 1.10 -11.39 0.77
C SER A 22 0.86 -10.52 -0.47
N VAL A 23 -0.33 -10.64 -1.05
CA VAL A 23 -0.80 -9.77 -2.12
C VAL A 23 -2.09 -9.12 -1.63
N MET A 24 -2.24 -7.81 -1.82
CA MET A 24 -3.48 -7.12 -1.46
C MET A 24 -4.66 -7.65 -2.27
N ASP A 25 -5.81 -7.84 -1.62
CA ASP A 25 -7.04 -8.24 -2.30
C ASP A 25 -7.74 -7.05 -2.96
N ASP A 26 -8.73 -7.35 -3.81
CA ASP A 26 -9.46 -6.32 -4.55
C ASP A 26 -10.15 -5.32 -3.60
N GLY A 27 -10.69 -5.79 -2.47
CA GLY A 27 -11.36 -4.92 -1.49
C GLY A 27 -10.39 -3.89 -0.89
N GLY A 28 -9.18 -4.33 -0.54
CA GLY A 28 -8.09 -3.46 -0.10
C GLY A 28 -7.66 -2.46 -1.16
N LEU A 29 -7.56 -2.90 -2.42
CA LEU A 29 -7.20 -2.02 -3.55
C LEU A 29 -8.25 -0.92 -3.77
N TRP A 30 -9.53 -1.28 -3.79
CA TRP A 30 -10.62 -0.32 -3.94
C TRP A 30 -10.75 0.63 -2.75
N GLY A 31 -10.33 0.20 -1.56
CA GLY A 31 -10.35 0.97 -0.32
C GLY A 31 -9.07 1.75 -0.02
N MET A 32 -8.07 1.76 -0.91
CA MET A 32 -6.79 2.41 -0.65
C MET A 32 -6.96 3.93 -0.43
N ASN A 33 -6.64 4.37 0.78
CA ASN A 33 -6.74 5.76 1.23
C ASN A 33 -5.44 6.26 1.89
N TYR A 34 -4.30 5.81 1.38
CA TYR A 34 -2.98 6.16 1.90
C TYR A 34 -1.94 6.19 0.77
N PHE A 35 -0.82 6.87 1.02
CA PHE A 35 0.38 6.77 0.18
C PHE A 35 1.39 5.77 0.75
N VAL A 36 2.21 5.21 -0.13
CA VAL A 36 3.32 4.32 0.24
C VAL A 36 4.56 5.12 0.64
N GLU A 37 5.48 4.46 1.32
CA GLU A 37 6.79 5.01 1.69
C GLU A 37 7.50 5.62 0.47
N GLY A 38 8.11 6.79 0.64
CA GLY A 38 8.84 7.53 -0.40
C GLY A 38 8.00 8.47 -1.26
N VAL A 39 6.66 8.41 -1.20
CA VAL A 39 5.80 9.43 -1.82
C VAL A 39 5.97 10.77 -1.09
N ILE A 40 6.09 11.87 -1.86
CA ILE A 40 6.14 13.24 -1.33
C ILE A 40 4.81 13.91 -1.62
N GLY A 41 4.16 14.42 -0.57
CA GLY A 41 2.83 15.02 -0.63
C GLY A 41 1.90 14.46 0.45
N THR A 42 0.72 15.04 0.55
CA THR A 42 -0.35 14.65 1.49
C THR A 42 -1.63 14.35 0.71
N MET A 43 -2.47 13.46 1.24
CA MET A 43 -3.78 13.20 0.63
C MET A 43 -4.67 14.44 0.81
N PRO A 44 -5.54 14.78 -0.17
CA PRO A 44 -6.57 15.79 0.03
C PRO A 44 -7.55 15.38 1.14
N ASP A 45 -8.18 16.38 1.75
CA ASP A 45 -9.29 16.18 2.70
C ASP A 45 -10.56 15.65 2.01
#